data_AF-A0A3M1UD70-F1
#
_entry.id   AF-A0A3M1UD70-F1
#
_cell.length_a   1.000
_cell.length_b   1.000
_cell.length_c   1.000
_cell.angle_alpha   90.00
_cell.angle_beta   90.00
_cell.angle_gamma   90.00
#
_symmetry.space_group_name_H-M   'P 1'
#
loop_
_entity.id
_entity.type
_entity.pdbx_description
1 polymer ?
#
loop_
_entity_poly.entity_id
_entity_poly.type
_entity_poly.pdbx_seq_one_letter_code
_entity_poly.pdbx_strand_id
1 'polypeptide(L)'
;MRNRAMTMVEVLSVTAILALLSALMYPIIRGQIGRAKVAQCVSKLRQVHTAIMLYRENQSETVPYGYSDEMGLPPQAMYTLVQGGYLTREDVTCSLGYYPGPGKPGVFHVFWSPRELGSAAQQWLRYVQSRKEKAVLVTDMNHDPASSIMSSYEEHLGIGVYLDGHVSVYRKTGLMYHPSWWDDLGGDE
;
A
#
# COMPACT_ATOMS: atom_id res chain seq x y z
N MET A 1 -59.20 -1.59 12.19
CA MET A 1 -58.01 -0.72 12.02
C MET A 1 -58.13 -0.05 10.67
N ARG A 2 -58.10 1.29 10.61
CA ARG A 2 -58.32 2.04 9.36
C ARG A 2 -56.97 2.22 8.66
N ASN A 3 -56.70 1.41 7.64
CA ASN A 3 -55.51 1.55 6.80
C ASN A 3 -55.58 2.90 6.07
N ARG A 4 -54.61 3.78 6.32
CA ARG A 4 -54.43 5.00 5.54
C ARG A 4 -53.85 4.58 4.19
N ALA A 5 -54.59 4.79 3.12
CA ALA A 5 -54.05 4.67 1.76
C ALA A 5 -53.19 5.91 1.48
N MET A 6 -51.93 5.70 1.11
CA MET A 6 -51.04 6.79 0.67
C MET A 6 -51.57 7.40 -0.62
N THR A 7 -51.52 8.72 -0.72
CA THR A 7 -51.88 9.42 -1.95
C THR A 7 -50.71 9.38 -2.94
N MET A 8 -51.00 9.44 -4.26
CA MET A 8 -49.94 9.52 -5.28
C MET A 8 -49.04 10.74 -5.09
N VAL A 9 -49.58 11.85 -4.57
CA VAL A 9 -48.82 13.09 -4.33
C VAL A 9 -47.82 12.93 -3.17
N GLU A 10 -48.19 12.23 -2.10
CA GLU A 10 -47.26 11.91 -1.00
C GLU A 10 -46.09 11.07 -1.49
N VAL A 11 -46.38 10.01 -2.25
CA VAL A 11 -45.31 9.13 -2.78
C VAL A 11 -44.41 9.89 -3.74
N LEU A 12 -44.97 10.71 -4.63
CA LEU A 12 -44.22 11.47 -5.63
C LEU A 12 -43.33 12.55 -4.99
N SER A 13 -43.86 13.31 -4.03
CA SER A 13 -43.09 14.38 -3.36
C SER A 13 -41.93 13.81 -2.53
N VAL A 14 -42.17 12.71 -1.81
CA VAL A 14 -41.13 12.05 -1.00
C VAL A 14 -40.04 11.46 -1.91
N THR A 15 -40.42 10.75 -2.97
CA THR A 15 -39.43 10.18 -3.90
C THR A 15 -38.66 11.26 -4.66
N ALA A 16 -39.29 12.38 -5.02
CA ALA A 16 -38.60 13.53 -5.63
C ALA A 16 -37.53 14.13 -4.70
N ILE A 17 -37.84 14.29 -3.41
CA ILE A 17 -36.88 14.78 -2.41
C ILE A 17 -35.75 13.77 -2.20
N LEU A 18 -36.06 12.47 -2.07
CA LEU A 18 -35.05 11.42 -1.92
C LEU A 18 -34.11 11.33 -3.14
N ALA A 19 -34.64 11.48 -4.35
CA ALA A 19 -33.85 11.50 -5.58
C ALA A 19 -32.90 12.70 -5.62
N LEU A 20 -33.37 13.90 -5.24
CA LEU A 20 -32.56 15.10 -5.17
C LEU A 20 -31.41 14.96 -4.16
N LEU A 21 -31.70 14.50 -2.94
CA LEU A 21 -30.69 14.29 -1.90
C LEU A 21 -29.64 13.26 -2.34
N SER A 22 -30.06 12.16 -2.94
CA SER A 22 -29.17 11.12 -3.44
C SER A 22 -28.24 11.64 -4.55
N ALA A 23 -28.76 12.49 -5.45
CA ALA A 23 -27.98 13.09 -6.53
C ALA A 23 -26.84 13.98 -6.01
N LEU A 24 -27.06 14.72 -4.92
CA LEU A 24 -26.04 15.59 -4.31
C LEU A 24 -25.02 14.79 -3.48
N MET A 25 -25.42 13.69 -2.85
CA MET A 25 -24.51 12.87 -2.03
C MET A 25 -23.58 11.99 -2.86
N TYR A 26 -23.99 11.57 -4.05
CA TYR A 26 -23.22 10.66 -4.91
C TYR A 26 -21.78 11.12 -5.24
N PRO A 27 -21.53 12.37 -5.70
CA PRO A 27 -20.17 12.82 -6.03
C PRO A 27 -19.25 12.89 -4.80
N ILE A 28 -19.79 13.22 -3.63
CA ILE A 28 -19.01 13.35 -2.38
C ILE A 28 -18.47 11.97 -1.94
N ILE A 29 -19.32 10.94 -1.99
CA ILE A 29 -18.97 9.59 -1.54
C ILE A 29 -17.83 9.00 -2.39
N ARG A 30 -17.79 9.27 -3.70
CA ARG A 30 -16.75 8.73 -4.61
C ARG A 30 -15.33 9.17 -4.21
N GLY A 31 -15.13 10.44 -3.85
CA GLY A 31 -13.83 10.94 -3.41
C GLY A 31 -13.38 10.36 -2.06
N GLN A 32 -14.33 10.18 -1.13
CA GLN A 32 -14.06 9.63 0.20
C GLN A 32 -13.64 8.15 0.16
N ILE A 33 -14.22 7.37 -0.75
CA ILE A 33 -13.84 5.96 -0.94
C ILE A 33 -12.37 5.83 -1.35
N GLY A 34 -11.87 6.70 -2.23
CA GLY A 34 -10.46 6.69 -2.62
C GLY A 34 -9.53 6.91 -1.41
N ARG A 35 -9.82 7.94 -0.61
CA ARG A 35 -9.06 8.24 0.62
C ARG A 35 -9.15 7.13 1.66
N ALA A 36 -10.32 6.52 1.83
CA ALA A 36 -10.51 5.39 2.73
C ALA A 36 -9.65 4.18 2.33
N LYS A 37 -9.54 3.90 1.02
CA LYS A 37 -8.70 2.82 0.51
C LYS A 37 -7.20 3.11 0.69
N VAL A 38 -6.77 4.37 0.57
CA VAL A 38 -5.41 4.81 0.96
C VAL A 38 -5.16 4.53 2.43
N ALA A 39 -6.05 4.97 3.32
CA ALA A 39 -5.94 4.73 4.76
C ALA A 39 -5.89 3.23 5.11
N GLN A 40 -6.67 2.40 4.42
CA GLN A 40 -6.60 0.94 4.58
C GLN A 40 -5.23 0.38 4.21
N CYS A 41 -4.65 0.78 3.08
CA CYS A 41 -3.34 0.28 2.64
C CYS A 41 -2.20 0.79 3.54
N VAL A 42 -2.29 2.03 4.02
CA VAL A 42 -1.40 2.54 5.08
C VAL A 42 -1.46 1.65 6.33
N SER A 43 -2.66 1.28 6.80
CA SER A 43 -2.83 0.40 7.95
C SER A 43 -2.21 -0.99 7.71
N LYS A 44 -2.46 -1.58 6.54
CA LYS A 44 -1.87 -2.86 6.15
C LYS A 44 -0.34 -2.81 6.10
N LEU A 45 0.25 -1.76 5.55
CA LEU A 45 1.71 -1.61 5.52
C LEU A 45 2.32 -1.48 6.93
N ARG A 46 1.63 -0.83 7.88
CA ARG A 46 2.05 -0.84 9.30
C ARG A 46 2.00 -2.24 9.91
N GLN A 47 0.95 -3.02 9.61
CA GLN A 47 0.84 -4.41 10.06
C GLN A 47 1.96 -5.27 9.48
N VAL A 48 2.28 -5.09 8.19
CA VAL A 48 3.40 -5.75 7.53
C VAL A 48 4.72 -5.41 8.20
N HIS A 49 5.00 -4.13 8.46
CA HIS A 49 6.22 -3.72 9.17
C HIS A 49 6.32 -4.37 10.54
N THR A 50 5.23 -4.35 11.31
CA THR A 50 5.16 -4.99 12.62
C THR A 50 5.47 -6.49 12.52
N ALA A 51 4.90 -7.18 11.52
CA ALA A 51 5.17 -8.59 11.27
C ALA A 51 6.63 -8.86 10.87
N ILE A 52 7.26 -7.98 10.08
CA ILE A 52 8.69 -8.07 9.77
C ILE A 52 9.52 -7.90 11.05
N MET A 53 9.20 -6.93 11.91
CA MET A 53 9.93 -6.74 13.16
C MET A 53 9.79 -7.95 14.08
N LEU A 54 8.58 -8.50 14.22
CA LEU A 54 8.35 -9.73 14.99
C LEU A 54 9.10 -10.93 14.40
N TYR A 55 9.19 -11.04 13.08
CA TYR A 55 10.00 -12.06 12.42
C TYR A 55 11.50 -11.88 12.71
N ARG A 56 12.00 -10.64 12.70
CA ARG A 56 13.40 -10.29 13.00
C ARG A 56 13.77 -10.61 14.44
N GLU A 57 12.87 -10.39 15.39
CA GLU A 57 13.08 -10.70 16.82
C GLU A 57 13.34 -12.20 17.07
N ASN A 58 12.83 -13.07 16.20
CA ASN A 58 13.06 -14.51 16.29
C ASN A 58 14.40 -14.96 15.67
N GLN A 59 15.19 -14.05 15.09
CA GLN A 59 16.50 -14.35 14.51
C GLN A 59 17.61 -14.12 15.54
N SER A 60 18.53 -15.08 15.66
CA SER A 60 19.55 -15.10 16.73
C SER A 60 20.55 -13.95 16.66
N GLU A 61 20.99 -13.59 15.45
CA GLU A 61 21.97 -12.54 15.22
C GLU A 61 21.49 -11.68 14.06
N THR A 62 21.19 -10.41 14.33
CA THR A 62 20.84 -9.44 13.29
C THR A 62 21.73 -8.22 13.35
N VAL A 63 22.10 -7.71 12.18
CA VAL A 63 22.77 -6.41 12.04
C VAL A 63 21.74 -5.37 11.56
N PRO A 64 21.91 -4.08 11.92
CA PRO A 64 20.93 -3.06 11.55
C PRO A 64 20.90 -2.77 10.04
N TYR A 65 22.07 -2.77 9.38
CA TYR A 65 22.18 -2.43 7.95
C TYR A 65 23.16 -3.40 7.26
N GLY A 66 22.62 -4.40 6.58
CA GLY A 66 23.39 -5.48 5.95
C GLY A 66 22.63 -6.13 4.81
N TYR A 67 23.05 -7.34 4.43
CA TYR A 67 22.24 -8.16 3.54
C TYR A 67 20.91 -8.55 4.22
N SER A 68 19.91 -8.93 3.44
CA SER A 68 18.58 -9.22 3.99
C SER A 68 18.59 -10.32 5.06
N ASP A 69 19.41 -11.36 4.86
CA ASP A 69 19.61 -12.46 5.80
C ASP A 69 20.32 -11.99 7.09
N GLU A 70 21.37 -11.16 6.97
CA GLU A 70 22.05 -10.57 8.13
C GLU A 70 21.14 -9.63 8.92
N MET A 71 20.20 -8.96 8.26
CA MET A 71 19.23 -8.08 8.92
C MET A 71 18.05 -8.83 9.54
N GLY A 72 17.98 -10.15 9.35
CA GLY A 72 16.85 -10.98 9.77
C GLY A 72 15.56 -10.72 8.98
N LEU A 73 15.65 -10.16 7.77
CA LEU A 73 14.48 -9.93 6.91
C LEU A 73 13.99 -11.25 6.31
N PRO A 74 12.66 -11.39 6.08
CA PRO A 74 12.12 -12.63 5.56
C PRO A 74 12.63 -12.91 4.13
N PRO A 75 13.22 -14.09 3.86
CA PRO A 75 13.92 -14.38 2.59
C PRO A 75 12.99 -14.44 1.39
N GLN A 76 11.73 -14.84 1.56
CA GLN A 76 10.72 -14.80 0.50
C GLN A 76 9.68 -13.70 0.76
N ALA A 77 10.12 -12.64 1.44
CA ALA A 77 9.33 -11.45 1.72
C ALA A 77 7.96 -11.79 2.34
N MET A 78 6.88 -11.35 1.69
CA MET A 78 5.52 -11.55 2.17
C MET A 78 5.12 -13.03 2.21
N TYR A 79 5.67 -13.87 1.33
CA TYR A 79 5.34 -15.30 1.33
C TYR A 79 5.81 -15.97 2.64
N THR A 80 7.00 -15.64 3.13
CA THR A 80 7.50 -16.17 4.41
C THR A 80 6.61 -15.74 5.58
N LEU A 81 6.18 -14.47 5.61
CA LEU A 81 5.32 -13.97 6.70
C LEU A 81 3.94 -14.63 6.68
N VAL A 82 3.37 -14.86 5.49
CA VAL A 82 2.08 -15.53 5.34
C VAL A 82 2.18 -17.02 5.70
N GLN A 83 3.21 -17.73 5.23
CA GLN A 83 3.41 -19.14 5.59
C GLN A 83 3.71 -19.33 7.08
N GLY A 84 4.43 -18.40 7.69
CA GLY A 84 4.73 -18.41 9.12
C GLY A 84 3.57 -18.01 10.03
N GLY A 85 2.41 -17.65 9.46
CA GLY A 85 1.22 -17.26 10.22
C GLY A 85 1.27 -15.86 10.84
N TYR A 86 2.21 -15.01 10.41
CA TYR A 86 2.31 -13.62 10.88
C TYR A 86 1.27 -12.72 10.22
N LEU A 87 0.89 -13.03 8.98
CA LEU A 87 -0.02 -12.24 8.15
C LEU A 87 -0.93 -13.16 7.32
N THR A 88 -2.08 -12.64 6.90
CA THR A 88 -2.94 -13.28 5.90
C THR A 88 -2.61 -12.78 4.48
N ARG A 89 -3.18 -13.42 3.44
CA ARG A 89 -2.99 -12.96 2.05
C ARG A 89 -3.64 -11.60 1.82
N GLU A 90 -4.72 -11.33 2.53
CA GLU A 90 -5.44 -10.06 2.49
C GLU A 90 -4.59 -8.92 3.06
N ASP A 91 -3.74 -9.19 4.06
CA ASP A 91 -2.91 -8.16 4.71
C ASP A 91 -1.76 -7.67 3.81
N VAL A 92 -1.30 -8.52 2.89
CA VAL A 92 -0.18 -8.22 1.98
C VAL A 92 -0.63 -7.75 0.60
N THR A 93 -1.90 -7.36 0.47
CA THR A 93 -2.50 -6.95 -0.80
C THR A 93 -3.32 -5.66 -0.74
N CYS A 94 -3.29 -4.93 -1.85
CA CYS A 94 -4.12 -3.77 -2.14
C CYS A 94 -5.33 -4.16 -2.98
N SER A 95 -6.53 -3.78 -2.54
CA SER A 95 -7.78 -4.04 -3.26
C SER A 95 -8.00 -3.14 -4.48
N LEU A 96 -7.19 -2.08 -4.62
CA LEU A 96 -7.14 -1.22 -5.81
C LEU A 96 -6.03 -1.58 -6.78
N GLY A 97 -5.19 -2.54 -6.41
CA GLY A 97 -4.02 -2.91 -7.16
C GLY A 97 -4.32 -3.24 -8.62
N TYR A 98 -3.52 -2.71 -9.54
CA TYR A 98 -3.64 -3.00 -10.96
C TYR A 98 -2.65 -4.06 -11.46
N TYR A 99 -1.55 -4.29 -10.75
CA TYR A 99 -0.54 -5.29 -11.11
C TYR A 99 -0.73 -6.60 -10.31
N PRO A 100 -0.72 -7.80 -10.94
CA PRO A 100 -0.25 -8.11 -12.30
C PRO A 100 -1.34 -8.07 -13.39
N GLY A 101 -2.52 -7.53 -13.11
CA GLY A 101 -3.55 -7.33 -14.12
C GLY A 101 -4.88 -6.83 -13.52
N PRO A 102 -5.79 -6.32 -14.37
CA PRO A 102 -7.07 -5.80 -13.94
C PRO A 102 -7.88 -6.85 -13.17
N GLY A 103 -8.46 -6.44 -12.03
CA GLY A 103 -9.29 -7.29 -11.19
C GLY A 103 -8.53 -8.27 -10.28
N LYS A 104 -7.19 -8.25 -10.28
CA LYS A 104 -6.37 -8.99 -9.32
C LYS A 104 -5.91 -8.05 -8.19
N PRO A 105 -5.88 -8.52 -6.94
CA PRO A 105 -5.34 -7.71 -5.85
C PRO A 105 -3.86 -7.43 -6.09
N GLY A 106 -3.46 -6.15 -5.94
CA GLY A 106 -2.07 -5.75 -6.07
C GLY A 106 -1.27 -6.24 -4.89
N VAL A 107 -0.12 -6.85 -5.16
CA VAL A 107 0.76 -7.33 -4.08
C VAL A 107 1.71 -6.20 -3.70
N PHE A 108 1.99 -6.06 -2.41
CA PHE A 108 3.02 -5.13 -1.96
C PHE A 108 4.40 -5.60 -2.42
N HIS A 109 5.20 -4.65 -2.89
CA HIS A 109 6.55 -4.85 -3.38
C HIS A 109 7.57 -4.67 -2.26
N VAL A 110 8.70 -5.38 -2.33
CA VAL A 110 9.80 -5.25 -1.38
C VAL A 110 11.10 -4.91 -2.10
N PHE A 111 12.00 -4.19 -1.45
CA PHE A 111 13.26 -3.75 -2.06
C PHE A 111 14.47 -4.62 -1.76
N TRP A 112 14.36 -5.54 -0.81
CA TRP A 112 15.43 -6.49 -0.52
C TRP A 112 15.23 -7.78 -1.31
N SER A 113 16.34 -8.49 -1.50
CA SER A 113 16.37 -9.79 -2.16
C SER A 113 17.36 -10.70 -1.44
N PRO A 114 17.14 -12.02 -1.44
CA PRO A 114 18.12 -13.00 -1.00
C PRO A 114 19.53 -12.74 -1.55
N ARG A 115 20.56 -13.01 -0.72
CA ARG A 115 21.96 -12.73 -1.05
C ARG A 115 22.42 -13.44 -2.33
N GLU A 116 21.83 -14.59 -2.62
CA GLU A 116 22.10 -15.45 -3.77
C GLU A 116 21.76 -14.77 -5.11
N LEU A 117 20.92 -13.71 -5.09
CA LEU A 117 20.56 -12.92 -6.27
C LEU A 117 21.61 -11.87 -6.65
N GLY A 118 22.82 -11.93 -6.08
CA GLY A 118 24.01 -11.23 -6.54
C GLY A 118 23.83 -9.71 -6.64
N SER A 119 23.70 -9.18 -7.86
CA SER A 119 23.65 -7.73 -8.11
C SER A 119 22.46 -7.03 -7.46
N ALA A 120 21.31 -7.72 -7.29
CA ALA A 120 20.16 -7.18 -6.60
C ALA A 120 20.42 -7.05 -5.08
N ALA A 121 21.00 -8.08 -4.48
CA ALA A 121 21.39 -8.06 -3.07
C ALA A 121 22.44 -6.99 -2.77
N GLN A 122 23.39 -6.78 -3.68
CA GLN A 122 24.37 -5.69 -3.55
C GLN A 122 23.73 -4.30 -3.68
N GLN A 123 22.72 -4.14 -4.54
CA GLN A 123 21.98 -2.87 -4.65
C GLN A 123 21.23 -2.57 -3.35
N TRP A 124 20.55 -3.57 -2.78
CA TRP A 124 19.94 -3.47 -1.47
C TRP A 124 20.94 -3.06 -0.39
N LEU A 125 22.08 -3.78 -0.29
CA LEU A 125 23.11 -3.49 0.69
C LEU A 125 23.58 -2.04 0.62
N ARG A 126 23.91 -1.55 -0.58
CA ARG A 126 24.33 -0.15 -0.78
C ARG A 126 23.23 0.83 -0.40
N TYR A 127 21.99 0.54 -0.78
CA TYR A 127 20.84 1.38 -0.47
C TYR A 127 20.61 1.49 1.03
N VAL A 128 20.49 0.36 1.74
CA VAL A 128 20.20 0.34 3.17
C VAL A 128 21.34 0.92 4.00
N GLN A 129 22.60 0.75 3.60
CA GLN A 129 23.74 1.40 4.27
C GLN A 129 23.75 2.92 4.07
N SER A 130 23.28 3.40 2.91
CA SER A 130 23.22 4.84 2.62
C SER A 130 22.04 5.54 3.30
N ARG A 131 20.86 4.91 3.33
CA ARG A 131 19.62 5.51 3.87
C ARG A 131 19.36 5.14 5.33
N LYS A 132 19.94 4.04 5.82
CA LYS A 132 19.77 3.54 7.20
C LYS A 132 18.28 3.40 7.55
N GLU A 133 17.85 4.01 8.64
CA GLU A 133 16.45 4.04 9.11
C GLU A 133 15.46 4.56 8.06
N LYS A 134 15.91 5.43 7.15
CA LYS A 134 15.09 5.97 6.06
C LYS A 134 15.06 5.08 4.81
N ALA A 135 15.56 3.85 4.87
CA ALA A 135 15.43 2.92 3.76
C ALA A 135 13.99 2.41 3.66
N VAL A 136 13.39 2.52 2.47
CA VAL A 136 12.07 1.93 2.22
C VAL A 136 12.15 0.39 2.24
N LEU A 137 11.23 -0.26 2.94
CA LEU A 137 11.16 -1.72 3.05
C LEU A 137 10.12 -2.30 2.09
N VAL A 138 8.86 -1.92 2.31
CA VAL A 138 7.70 -2.49 1.62
C VAL A 138 6.86 -1.35 1.05
N THR A 139 6.39 -1.52 -0.17
CA THR A 139 5.65 -0.49 -0.89
C THR A 139 4.43 -1.03 -1.59
N ASP A 140 3.33 -0.31 -1.45
CA ASP A 140 2.21 -0.38 -2.37
C ASP A 140 2.47 0.56 -3.56
N MET A 141 3.04 -0.01 -4.63
CA MET A 141 3.24 0.68 -5.90
C MET A 141 2.00 0.64 -6.80
N ASN A 142 0.93 -0.02 -6.37
CA ASN A 142 -0.20 -0.39 -7.22
C ASN A 142 -1.48 0.37 -6.86
N HIS A 143 -1.39 1.43 -6.05
CA HIS A 143 -2.55 2.16 -5.52
C HIS A 143 -3.22 3.10 -6.55
N ASP A 144 -2.77 3.08 -7.81
CA ASP A 144 -3.42 3.81 -8.90
C ASP A 144 -3.58 2.92 -10.15
N PRO A 145 -4.81 2.49 -10.49
CA PRO A 145 -5.05 1.69 -11.69
C PRO A 145 -5.06 2.49 -12.99
N ALA A 146 -5.01 3.83 -12.92
CA ALA A 146 -4.99 4.68 -14.11
C ALA A 146 -3.57 4.86 -14.68
N SER A 147 -2.54 4.65 -13.86
CA SER A 147 -1.13 4.80 -14.25
C SER A 147 -0.43 3.45 -14.36
N SER A 148 0.35 3.25 -15.41
CA SER A 148 1.23 2.09 -15.52
C SER A 148 2.43 2.28 -14.60
N ILE A 149 2.68 1.35 -13.67
CA ILE A 149 3.86 1.37 -12.79
C ILE A 149 5.20 1.39 -13.54
N MET A 150 5.18 1.13 -14.85
CA MET A 150 6.35 1.15 -15.74
C MET A 150 6.55 2.49 -16.45
N SER A 151 5.56 3.39 -16.42
CA SER A 151 5.70 4.72 -16.99
C SER A 151 6.60 5.58 -16.10
N SER A 152 7.47 6.39 -16.69
CA SER A 152 8.21 7.42 -15.94
C SER A 152 7.53 8.79 -16.00
N TYR A 153 6.54 8.94 -16.88
CA TYR A 153 5.92 10.24 -17.21
C TYR A 153 4.55 10.42 -16.57
N GLU A 154 3.90 9.33 -16.20
CA GLU A 154 2.64 9.37 -15.48
C GLU A 154 2.89 9.67 -14.02
N GLU A 155 1.93 10.35 -13.39
CA GLU A 155 1.96 10.54 -11.94
C GLU A 155 1.50 9.24 -11.27
N HIS A 156 2.22 8.82 -10.23
CA HIS A 156 1.90 7.63 -9.48
C HIS A 156 1.59 7.94 -8.03
N LEU A 157 0.58 7.26 -7.48
CA LEU A 157 0.30 7.21 -6.06
C LEU A 157 0.95 5.97 -5.44
N GLY A 158 2.01 6.20 -4.66
CA GLY A 158 2.73 5.15 -3.95
C GLY A 158 2.57 5.29 -2.43
N ILE A 159 2.48 4.17 -1.73
CA ILE A 159 2.54 4.13 -0.26
C ILE A 159 3.72 3.25 0.16
N GLY A 160 4.60 3.75 1.02
CA GLY A 160 5.80 3.04 1.45
C GLY A 160 5.93 3.03 2.95
N VAL A 161 6.34 1.88 3.50
CA VAL A 161 6.77 1.74 4.89
C VAL A 161 8.28 1.52 4.94
N TYR A 162 8.91 2.21 5.88
CA TYR A 162 10.35 2.32 6.00
C TYR A 162 10.89 1.49 7.16
N LEU A 163 12.22 1.38 7.25
CA LEU A 163 12.87 0.58 8.28
C LEU A 163 12.51 1.06 9.70
N ASP A 164 12.44 2.38 9.92
CA ASP A 164 11.99 3.01 11.16
C ASP A 164 10.49 2.84 11.48
N GLY A 165 9.70 2.30 10.55
CA GLY A 165 8.26 2.10 10.69
C GLY A 165 7.42 3.32 10.31
N HIS A 166 8.03 4.41 9.86
CA HIS A 166 7.24 5.50 9.29
C HIS A 166 6.59 5.04 7.97
N VAL A 167 5.41 5.59 7.68
CA VAL A 167 4.69 5.32 6.44
C VAL A 167 4.46 6.65 5.73
N SER A 168 4.88 6.73 4.47
CA SER A 168 4.68 7.89 3.62
C SER A 168 3.82 7.55 2.42
N VAL A 169 3.06 8.54 1.98
CA VAL A 169 2.25 8.48 0.76
C VAL A 169 2.79 9.54 -0.18
N TYR A 170 3.24 9.13 -1.36
CA TYR A 170 3.72 10.06 -2.37
C TYR A 170 2.83 10.06 -3.59
N ARG A 171 2.73 11.25 -4.20
CA ARG A 171 2.14 11.46 -5.51
C ARG A 171 3.14 12.21 -6.36
N LYS A 172 3.84 11.51 -7.25
CA LYS A 172 4.84 12.10 -8.16
C LYS A 172 5.11 11.21 -9.36
N THR A 173 5.76 11.76 -10.38
CA THR A 173 6.20 11.04 -11.58
C THR A 173 7.48 10.23 -11.33
N GLY A 174 7.81 9.33 -12.25
CA GLY A 174 9.04 8.54 -12.22
C GLY A 174 8.84 7.08 -11.83
N LEU A 175 9.95 6.34 -11.75
CA LEU A 175 9.93 4.89 -11.69
C LEU A 175 9.91 4.39 -10.24
N MET A 176 8.71 4.05 -9.74
CA MET A 176 8.50 3.60 -8.35
C MET A 176 9.30 2.34 -7.95
N TYR A 177 9.76 1.53 -8.89
CA TYR A 177 10.58 0.33 -8.60
C TYR A 177 12.05 0.67 -8.28
N HIS A 178 12.46 1.93 -8.45
CA HIS A 178 13.75 2.38 -7.96
C HIS A 178 13.63 2.91 -6.52
N PRO A 179 14.48 2.44 -5.58
CA PRO A 179 14.47 2.92 -4.21
C PRO A 179 14.60 4.45 -4.10
N SER A 180 15.31 5.09 -5.03
CA SER A 180 15.48 6.54 -5.08
C SER A 180 14.19 7.32 -5.32
N TRP A 181 13.15 6.68 -5.87
CA TRP A 181 11.82 7.29 -5.96
C TRP A 181 11.21 7.48 -4.58
N TRP A 182 11.55 6.66 -3.59
CA TRP A 182 11.01 6.73 -2.23
C TRP A 182 11.83 7.59 -1.28
N ASP A 183 12.96 8.12 -1.75
CA ASP A 183 13.76 9.03 -0.95
C ASP A 183 13.13 10.43 -0.96
N ASP A 184 13.19 11.12 0.19
CA ASP A 184 12.75 12.51 0.38
C ASP A 184 13.48 13.43 -0.61
N LEU A 185 12.87 13.65 -1.78
CA LEU A 185 13.08 14.86 -2.55
C LEU A 185 11.84 15.71 -2.27
N GLY A 186 12.05 16.76 -1.46
CA GLY A 186 11.04 17.59 -0.82
C GLY A 186 9.68 17.68 -1.50
N GLY A 187 8.65 17.53 -0.68
CA GLY A 187 7.26 17.76 -1.04
C GLY A 187 6.38 17.76 0.20
N ASP A 188 6.77 18.54 1.22
CA ASP A 188 5.80 19.14 2.13
C ASP A 188 5.02 20.18 1.31
N GLU A 189 3.92 19.79 0.67
CA GLU A 189 2.78 20.66 0.31
C GLU A 189 1.47 19.87 0.29
#